data_AF-A0A819MZ76-F1
#
_entry.id   AF-A0A819MZ76-F1
#
_cell.length_a   1.000
_cell.length_b   1.000
_cell.length_c   1.000
_cell.angle_alpha   90.00
_cell.angle_beta   90.00
_cell.angle_gamma   90.00
#
_symmetry.space_group_name_H-M   'P 1'
#
loop_
_entity.id
_entity.type
_entity.pdbx_description
1 polymer ?
#
loop_
_entity_poly.entity_id
_entity_poly.type
_entity_poly.pdbx_seq_one_letter_code
_entity_poly.pdbx_strand_id
1 'polypeptide(L)'
;LPDSSAQLQDDERYAVRFGNDNVWNADGTNLLVKDISITASAPGSHTNDDIFQEITSTSTTTPTTSISQISAVKIPNSLILSATYDIVYSYHQAFIDADNNPATGYFVKSIGADFLVENSRYYDHKGNTGSDWLWQQINGTVTSSINDHQYVWQLPLASLKLSITAASKIVFAGSKDDKENYSAVISVIINNS
;
A
#
# COMPACT_ATOMS: atom_id res chain seq x y z
N LEU A 1 20.52 45.40 7.74
CA LEU A 1 20.93 44.02 7.37
C LEU A 1 19.89 43.11 7.97
N PRO A 2 19.38 42.06 7.29
CA PRO A 2 18.50 41.10 7.95
C PRO A 2 19.27 40.47 9.12
N ASP A 3 18.61 40.36 10.27
CA ASP A 3 19.18 39.74 11.46
C ASP A 3 19.53 38.28 11.16
N SER A 4 20.57 37.77 11.84
CA SER A 4 21.00 36.39 11.61
C SER A 4 19.87 35.40 11.95
N SER A 5 19.70 34.35 11.15
CA SER A 5 18.63 33.35 11.36
C SER A 5 18.65 32.73 12.75
N ALA A 6 19.83 32.60 13.36
CA ALA A 6 20.01 32.13 14.73
C ALA A 6 19.38 33.08 15.77
N GLN A 7 19.40 34.40 15.54
CA GLN A 7 18.77 35.37 16.46
C GLN A 7 17.24 35.37 16.37
N LEU A 8 16.67 34.98 15.23
CA LEU A 8 15.22 34.96 15.02
C LEU A 8 14.56 33.70 15.55
N GLN A 9 15.29 32.59 15.62
CA GLN A 9 14.79 31.31 16.11
C GLN A 9 14.57 31.29 17.63
N ASP A 10 15.43 32.01 18.37
CA ASP A 10 15.42 32.02 19.83
C ASP A 10 14.65 33.22 20.42
N ASP A 11 14.20 34.19 19.61
CA ASP A 11 13.43 35.35 20.07
C ASP A 11 11.92 35.04 20.11
N GLU A 12 11.34 35.05 21.31
CA GLU A 12 9.93 34.76 21.58
C GLU A 12 8.95 35.69 20.83
N ARG A 13 9.40 36.87 20.36
CA ARG A 13 8.57 37.80 19.56
C ARG A 13 8.42 37.36 18.11
N TYR A 14 9.28 36.45 17.65
CA TYR A 14 9.35 36.00 16.25
C TYR A 14 9.17 34.48 16.10
N ALA A 15 9.10 33.73 17.19
CA ALA A 15 8.79 32.29 17.18
C ALA A 15 7.27 32.02 17.24
N VAL A 16 6.74 31.25 16.29
CA VAL A 16 5.40 30.67 16.37
C VAL A 16 5.51 29.26 16.96
N ARG A 17 4.88 29.01 18.11
CA ARG A 17 4.87 27.71 18.78
C ARG A 17 3.48 27.08 18.71
N PHE A 18 3.39 25.81 18.33
CA PHE A 18 2.14 25.06 18.27
C PHE A 18 2.01 24.18 19.51
N GLY A 19 0.98 24.40 20.32
CA GLY A 19 0.57 23.48 21.38
C GLY A 19 -0.58 22.61 20.90
N ASN A 20 -0.40 21.29 20.87
CA ASN A 20 -1.49 20.34 20.64
C ASN A 20 -2.13 19.97 22.00
N ASP A 21 -3.21 20.65 22.40
CA ASP A 21 -4.16 20.37 23.51
C ASP A 21 -3.76 19.28 24.53
N ASN A 22 -2.57 19.37 25.14
CA ASN A 22 -2.02 18.35 26.05
C ASN A 22 -1.96 16.90 25.52
N VAL A 23 -1.87 16.71 24.21
CA VAL A 23 -1.62 15.38 23.62
C VAL A 23 -0.11 15.16 23.51
N TRP A 24 0.43 14.56 24.56
CA TRP A 24 1.83 14.17 24.66
C TRP A 24 1.97 12.68 24.36
N ASN A 25 3.07 12.28 23.73
CA ASN A 25 3.41 10.87 23.65
C ASN A 25 4.01 10.37 24.98
N ALA A 26 4.31 9.07 25.06
CA ALA A 26 4.85 8.46 26.27
C ALA A 26 6.25 8.95 26.68
N ASP A 27 6.98 9.62 25.78
CA ASP A 27 8.31 10.19 26.05
C ASP A 27 8.30 11.71 26.31
N GLY A 28 7.12 12.33 26.36
CA GLY A 28 6.96 13.75 26.70
C GLY A 28 7.15 14.70 25.52
N THR A 29 7.13 14.21 24.28
CA THR A 29 7.14 15.05 23.08
C THR A 29 5.73 15.28 22.52
N ASN A 30 5.52 16.46 21.93
CA ASN A 30 4.25 16.83 21.31
C ASN A 30 4.17 16.30 19.87
N LEU A 31 3.23 15.40 19.60
CA LEU A 31 3.06 14.80 18.28
C LEU A 31 2.02 15.58 17.47
N LEU A 32 2.48 16.19 16.38
CA LEU A 32 1.63 16.90 15.41
C LEU A 32 1.08 15.92 14.37
N VAL A 33 -0.14 15.43 14.62
CA VAL A 33 -0.82 14.41 13.78
C VAL A 33 -1.83 14.99 12.78
N LYS A 34 -1.91 16.32 12.65
CA LYS A 34 -2.86 17.00 11.75
C LYS A 34 -2.18 18.18 11.06
N ASP A 35 -2.68 18.52 9.88
CA ASP A 35 -2.29 19.74 9.17
C ASP A 35 -2.59 20.97 10.04
N ILE A 36 -1.56 21.79 10.26
CA ILE A 36 -1.71 23.08 10.92
C ILE A 36 -2.29 24.06 9.91
N SER A 37 -3.47 24.59 10.21
CA SER A 37 -4.05 25.71 9.45
C SER A 37 -4.02 26.99 10.29
N ILE A 38 -3.13 27.92 9.95
CA ILE A 38 -3.09 29.25 10.59
C ILE A 38 -4.07 30.17 9.85
N THR A 39 -5.04 30.70 10.57
CA THR A 39 -5.95 31.73 10.05
C THR A 39 -5.72 33.04 10.79
N ALA A 40 -6.06 34.18 10.16
CA ALA A 40 -5.87 35.51 10.75
C ALA A 40 -6.61 35.74 12.08
N SER A 41 -7.50 34.82 12.48
CA SER A 41 -8.31 34.87 13.69
C SER A 41 -7.88 33.87 14.78
N ALA A 42 -6.74 33.19 14.62
CA ALA A 42 -6.28 32.22 15.61
C ALA A 42 -5.87 32.92 16.94
N PRO A 43 -6.42 32.53 18.11
CA PRO A 43 -6.04 33.09 19.39
C PRO A 43 -4.67 32.58 19.84
N GLY A 44 -3.86 33.42 20.49
CA GLY A 44 -2.56 33.06 21.08
C GLY A 44 -2.54 33.23 22.60
N SER A 45 -1.88 32.32 23.31
CA SER A 45 -1.56 32.42 24.75
C SER A 45 -0.07 32.08 24.94
N HIS A 46 0.61 32.76 25.86
CA HIS A 46 2.03 32.56 26.16
C HIS A 46 2.20 31.93 27.55
N THR A 47 2.94 30.83 27.62
CA THR A 47 3.53 30.29 28.85
C THR A 47 4.99 30.01 28.57
N ASN A 48 5.88 30.66 29.34
CA ASN A 48 7.33 30.44 29.26
C ASN A 48 7.70 29.28 30.19
N ASP A 49 8.47 28.31 29.67
CA ASP A 49 9.53 27.54 30.38
C ASP A 49 9.96 26.21 29.72
N ASP A 50 9.51 25.86 28.51
CA ASP A 50 10.05 24.68 27.80
C ASP A 50 10.98 25.07 26.63
N ILE A 51 12.19 24.49 26.65
CA ILE A 51 13.17 24.55 25.56
C ILE A 51 12.81 23.46 24.55
N PHE A 52 12.36 23.83 23.36
CA PHE A 52 12.05 22.89 22.29
C PHE A 52 13.27 22.69 21.40
N GLN A 53 13.66 21.42 21.17
CA GLN A 53 14.68 21.08 20.17
C GLN A 53 13.99 20.97 18.81
N GLU A 54 14.45 21.72 17.80
CA GLU A 54 14.01 21.54 16.42
C GLU A 54 14.48 20.17 15.94
N ILE A 55 13.60 19.18 15.96
CA ILE A 55 13.80 17.96 15.19
C ILE A 55 13.33 18.32 13.78
N THR A 56 14.27 18.44 12.84
CA THR A 56 13.93 18.35 11.43
C THR A 56 13.36 16.96 11.19
N SER A 57 12.04 16.82 11.35
CA SER A 57 11.32 15.67 10.81
C SER A 57 11.45 15.81 9.30
N THR A 58 12.43 15.12 8.72
CA THR A 58 12.27 14.70 7.35
C THR A 58 10.99 13.89 7.35
N SER A 59 9.93 14.47 6.77
CA SER A 59 8.85 13.68 6.20
C SER A 59 9.53 12.78 5.18
N THR A 60 10.05 11.64 5.66
CA THR A 60 10.22 10.50 4.80
C THR A 60 8.80 10.21 4.40
N THR A 61 8.46 10.64 3.18
CA THR A 61 7.42 9.98 2.42
C THR A 61 7.74 8.50 2.59
N THR A 62 7.00 7.82 3.47
CA THR A 62 6.97 6.36 3.43
C THR A 62 6.69 6.07 1.96
N PRO A 63 7.55 5.32 1.24
CA PRO A 63 7.42 5.22 -0.21
C PRO A 63 6.01 4.78 -0.52
N THR A 64 5.21 5.70 -1.03
CA THR A 64 3.84 5.45 -1.45
C THR A 64 3.97 4.60 -2.70
N THR A 65 3.83 3.29 -2.50
CA THR A 65 3.74 2.21 -3.49
C THR A 65 4.97 2.00 -4.39
N SER A 66 5.80 1.01 -4.04
CA SER A 66 6.81 0.39 -4.91
C SER A 66 6.24 -0.51 -6.02
N ILE A 67 4.91 -0.49 -6.20
CA ILE A 67 4.18 -1.30 -7.17
C ILE A 67 3.23 -0.37 -7.90
N SER A 68 3.44 -0.20 -9.19
CA SER A 68 2.78 0.78 -10.04
C SER A 68 2.32 0.16 -11.36
N GLN A 69 1.66 0.95 -12.22
CA GLN A 69 1.18 0.53 -13.56
C GLN A 69 0.41 -0.81 -13.54
N ILE A 70 -0.44 -0.97 -12.52
CA ILE A 70 -1.20 -2.20 -12.28
C ILE A 70 -2.40 -2.31 -13.25
N SER A 71 -2.66 -3.52 -13.74
CA SER A 71 -3.80 -3.81 -14.60
C SER A 71 -4.30 -5.24 -14.43
N ALA A 72 -5.60 -5.42 -14.59
CA ALA A 72 -6.26 -6.73 -14.64
C ALA A 72 -7.31 -6.72 -15.75
N VAL A 73 -7.04 -7.45 -16.83
CA VAL A 73 -7.91 -7.49 -18.01
C VAL A 73 -8.29 -8.93 -18.32
N LYS A 74 -9.57 -9.23 -18.26
CA LYS A 74 -10.11 -10.49 -18.75
C LYS A 74 -10.39 -10.39 -20.24
N ILE A 75 -9.70 -11.21 -21.02
CA ILE A 75 -10.03 -11.55 -22.40
C ILE A 75 -10.80 -12.88 -22.43
N PRO A 76 -11.39 -13.33 -23.57
CA PRO A 76 -12.32 -14.47 -23.57
C PRO A 76 -11.80 -15.74 -22.86
N ASN A 77 -10.52 -16.09 -23.05
CA ASN A 77 -9.93 -17.32 -22.52
C ASN A 77 -8.83 -17.09 -21.47
N SER A 78 -8.56 -15.84 -21.10
CA SER A 78 -7.44 -15.53 -20.20
C SER A 78 -7.69 -14.32 -19.34
N LEU A 79 -7.14 -14.33 -18.14
CA LEU A 79 -6.94 -13.14 -17.34
C LEU A 79 -5.49 -12.68 -17.52
N ILE A 80 -5.31 -11.43 -17.93
CA ILE A 80 -4.01 -10.77 -18.05
C ILE A 80 -3.84 -9.86 -16.85
N LEU A 81 -2.83 -10.13 -16.05
CA LEU A 81 -2.46 -9.30 -14.90
C LEU A 81 -1.11 -8.65 -15.19
N SER A 82 -0.95 -7.37 -14.88
CA SER A 82 0.34 -6.70 -14.99
C SER A 82 0.60 -5.79 -13.82
N ALA A 83 1.86 -5.69 -13.39
CA ALA A 83 2.32 -4.74 -12.39
C ALA A 83 3.81 -4.42 -12.58
N THR A 84 4.18 -3.17 -12.40
CA THR A 84 5.58 -2.71 -12.39
C THR A 84 6.08 -2.66 -10.94
N TYR A 85 7.27 -3.22 -10.69
CA TYR A 85 7.88 -3.30 -9.37
C TYR A 85 9.15 -2.46 -9.32
N ASP A 86 9.08 -1.32 -8.64
CA ASP A 86 10.17 -0.32 -8.62
C ASP A 86 11.32 -0.72 -7.69
N ILE A 87 11.19 -1.84 -6.98
CA ILE A 87 12.25 -2.48 -6.20
C ILE A 87 12.29 -3.98 -6.48
N VAL A 88 13.44 -4.61 -6.23
CA VAL A 88 13.62 -6.05 -6.45
C VAL A 88 12.94 -6.85 -5.35
N TYR A 89 12.03 -7.75 -5.75
CA TYR A 89 11.37 -8.71 -4.87
C TYR A 89 11.81 -10.15 -5.15
N SER A 90 11.77 -10.99 -4.11
CA SER A 90 11.99 -12.44 -4.24
C SER A 90 10.74 -13.12 -4.80
N TYR A 91 9.56 -12.57 -4.49
CA TYR A 91 8.28 -13.09 -4.93
C TYR A 91 7.42 -11.95 -5.48
N HIS A 92 6.87 -12.19 -6.68
CA HIS A 92 5.92 -11.30 -7.33
C HIS A 92 4.56 -11.99 -7.30
N GLN A 93 3.59 -11.35 -6.67
CA GLN A 93 2.33 -11.97 -6.30
C GLN A 93 1.15 -11.19 -6.85
N ALA A 94 0.08 -11.91 -7.19
CA ALA A 94 -1.24 -11.35 -7.42
C ALA A 94 -2.29 -12.16 -6.66
N PHE A 95 -2.96 -11.50 -5.73
CA PHE A 95 -4.08 -12.02 -4.97
C PHE A 95 -5.38 -11.72 -5.72
N ILE A 96 -6.21 -12.74 -5.90
CA ILE A 96 -7.42 -12.70 -6.71
C ILE A 96 -8.60 -13.08 -5.85
N ASP A 97 -9.50 -12.12 -5.64
CA ASP A 97 -10.84 -12.32 -5.09
C ASP A 97 -11.78 -12.55 -6.29
N ALA A 98 -12.09 -13.82 -6.53
CA ALA A 98 -12.82 -14.27 -7.70
C ALA A 98 -14.33 -14.22 -7.45
N ASP A 99 -14.77 -14.51 -6.23
CA ASP A 99 -16.18 -14.55 -5.82
C ASP A 99 -16.75 -13.18 -5.39
N ASN A 100 -15.91 -12.15 -5.29
CA ASN A 100 -16.23 -10.80 -4.82
C ASN A 100 -16.83 -10.79 -3.41
N ASN A 101 -16.32 -11.65 -2.54
CA ASN A 101 -16.71 -11.72 -1.15
C ASN A 101 -15.49 -11.54 -0.22
N PRO A 102 -15.34 -10.36 0.41
CA PRO A 102 -14.18 -10.10 1.27
C PRO A 102 -14.16 -10.91 2.57
N ALA A 103 -15.22 -11.68 2.85
CA ALA A 103 -15.32 -12.54 4.03
C ALA A 103 -14.83 -13.99 3.80
N THR A 104 -14.48 -14.35 2.56
CA THR A 104 -13.92 -15.67 2.18
C THR A 104 -12.44 -15.55 1.79
N GLY A 105 -11.74 -16.68 1.64
CA GLY A 105 -10.34 -16.69 1.20
C GLY A 105 -9.35 -16.06 2.19
N TYR A 106 -8.18 -15.66 1.69
CA TYR A 106 -7.14 -14.97 2.46
C TYR A 106 -7.41 -13.46 2.50
N PHE A 107 -7.55 -12.90 3.69
CA PHE A 107 -7.79 -11.48 3.90
C PHE A 107 -6.50 -10.69 3.64
N VAL A 108 -6.51 -9.92 2.55
CA VAL A 108 -5.41 -9.05 2.16
C VAL A 108 -5.95 -7.69 1.75
N LYS A 109 -5.43 -6.64 2.37
CA LYS A 109 -5.95 -5.26 2.24
C LYS A 109 -7.43 -5.16 2.63
N SER A 110 -8.33 -5.32 1.65
CA SER A 110 -9.78 -5.25 1.81
C SER A 110 -10.50 -6.29 0.94
N ILE A 111 -9.78 -7.33 0.49
CA ILE A 111 -10.32 -8.41 -0.34
C ILE A 111 -10.14 -9.75 0.35
N GLY A 112 -10.99 -10.69 -0.05
CA GLY A 112 -10.92 -12.09 0.34
C GLY A 112 -10.33 -12.88 -0.81
N ALA A 113 -9.02 -13.11 -0.80
CA ALA A 113 -8.34 -13.72 -1.94
C ALA A 113 -8.55 -15.23 -1.97
N ASP A 114 -9.28 -15.71 -2.97
CA ASP A 114 -9.48 -17.13 -3.25
C ASP A 114 -8.23 -17.78 -3.86
N PHE A 115 -7.53 -17.01 -4.70
CA PHE A 115 -6.39 -17.50 -5.47
C PHE A 115 -5.18 -16.59 -5.34
N LEU A 116 -4.01 -17.21 -5.46
CA LEU A 116 -2.72 -16.55 -5.50
C LEU A 116 -1.98 -16.97 -6.76
N VAL A 117 -1.48 -15.99 -7.50
CA VAL A 117 -0.39 -16.20 -8.45
C VAL A 117 0.89 -15.77 -7.76
N GLU A 118 1.91 -16.62 -7.76
CA GLU A 118 3.25 -16.26 -7.29
C GLU A 118 4.26 -16.69 -8.34
N ASN A 119 4.99 -15.70 -8.87
CA ASN A 119 5.92 -15.89 -9.99
C ASN A 119 5.21 -16.60 -11.16
N SER A 120 5.48 -17.87 -11.45
CA SER A 120 4.81 -18.62 -12.54
C SER A 120 3.89 -19.74 -12.02
N ARG A 121 3.47 -19.67 -10.76
CA ARG A 121 2.67 -20.70 -10.08
C ARG A 121 1.31 -20.15 -9.67
N TYR A 122 0.31 -21.03 -9.66
CA TYR A 122 -1.06 -20.71 -9.30
C TYR A 122 -1.50 -21.57 -8.11
N TYR A 123 -2.17 -20.94 -7.15
CA TYR A 123 -2.55 -21.52 -5.89
C TYR A 123 -3.99 -21.17 -5.55
N ASP A 124 -4.61 -22.07 -4.79
CA ASP A 124 -5.95 -21.94 -4.25
C ASP A 124 -5.85 -21.95 -2.72
N HIS A 125 -6.60 -21.06 -2.08
CA HIS A 125 -6.61 -20.92 -0.64
C HIS A 125 -7.27 -22.14 0.02
N LYS A 126 -6.69 -22.57 1.13
CA LYS A 126 -7.18 -23.71 1.93
C LYS A 126 -7.34 -23.38 3.41
N GLY A 127 -7.14 -22.10 3.77
CA GLY A 127 -7.34 -21.62 5.12
C GLY A 127 -8.81 -21.47 5.48
N ASN A 128 -9.08 -21.33 6.77
CA ASN A 128 -10.45 -21.17 7.29
C ASN A 128 -10.64 -19.87 8.08
N THR A 129 -9.55 -19.19 8.46
CA THR A 129 -9.60 -18.01 9.34
C THR A 129 -9.36 -16.68 8.63
N GLY A 130 -9.16 -16.67 7.31
CA GLY A 130 -8.81 -15.47 6.56
C GLY A 130 -7.36 -15.01 6.74
N SER A 131 -6.74 -15.28 7.89
CA SER A 131 -5.32 -14.96 8.16
C SER A 131 -4.36 -16.11 7.85
N ASP A 132 -4.87 -17.31 7.57
CA ASP A 132 -4.01 -18.48 7.36
C ASP A 132 -3.29 -18.37 6.00
N TRP A 133 -1.96 -18.35 6.02
CA TRP A 133 -1.12 -18.51 4.81
C TRP A 133 -1.09 -19.99 4.38
N LEU A 134 -2.22 -20.49 3.90
CA LEU A 134 -2.43 -21.88 3.50
C LEU A 134 -2.83 -21.93 2.03
N TRP A 135 -1.83 -22.11 1.17
CA TRP A 135 -1.96 -22.13 -0.28
C TRP A 135 -1.64 -23.50 -0.84
N GLN A 136 -2.58 -24.08 -1.60
CA GLN A 136 -2.36 -25.32 -2.31
C GLN A 136 -2.12 -25.03 -3.79
N GLN A 137 -0.95 -25.43 -4.29
CA GLN A 137 -0.63 -25.26 -5.70
C GLN A 137 -1.58 -26.09 -6.56
N ILE A 138 -2.18 -25.45 -7.56
CA ILE A 138 -2.99 -26.13 -8.59
C ILE A 138 -2.11 -26.34 -9.82
N ASN A 139 -2.19 -27.54 -10.39
CA ASN A 139 -1.52 -27.84 -11.64
C ASN A 139 -2.19 -27.09 -12.80
N GLY A 140 -1.44 -26.18 -13.41
CA GLY A 140 -1.83 -25.41 -14.57
C GLY A 140 -0.69 -24.49 -15.00
N THR A 141 -0.70 -24.08 -16.26
CA THR A 141 0.37 -23.23 -16.81
C THR A 141 -0.03 -21.76 -16.68
N VAL A 142 0.63 -21.02 -15.80
CA VAL A 142 0.65 -19.55 -15.84
C VAL A 142 1.85 -19.14 -16.68
N THR A 143 1.61 -18.40 -17.75
CA THR A 143 2.70 -17.80 -18.53
C THR A 143 3.06 -16.46 -17.89
N SER A 144 4.33 -16.25 -17.58
CA SER A 144 4.83 -14.98 -17.06
C SER A 144 5.90 -14.41 -17.99
N SER A 145 5.85 -13.11 -18.26
CA SER A 145 6.93 -12.36 -18.91
C SER A 145 7.34 -11.17 -18.05
N ILE A 146 8.59 -10.75 -18.21
CA ILE A 146 9.16 -9.62 -17.50
C ILE A 146 9.74 -8.66 -18.54
N ASN A 147 9.31 -7.40 -18.52
CA ASN A 147 9.85 -6.35 -19.37
C ASN A 147 10.17 -5.12 -18.51
N ASP A 148 11.46 -4.83 -18.31
CA ASP A 148 11.94 -3.69 -17.53
C ASP A 148 11.14 -3.45 -16.23
N HIS A 149 11.15 -4.46 -15.35
CA HIS A 149 10.45 -4.48 -14.05
C HIS A 149 8.92 -4.64 -14.10
N GLN A 150 8.32 -4.64 -15.28
CA GLN A 150 6.92 -5.00 -15.46
C GLN A 150 6.76 -6.51 -15.54
N TYR A 151 6.08 -7.09 -14.57
CA TYR A 151 5.62 -8.48 -14.60
C TYR A 151 4.27 -8.55 -15.26
N VAL A 152 4.12 -9.48 -16.21
CA VAL A 152 2.85 -9.78 -16.87
C VAL A 152 2.56 -11.26 -16.70
N TRP A 153 1.39 -11.57 -16.14
CA TRP A 153 0.87 -12.93 -16.02
C TRP A 153 -0.31 -13.13 -16.96
N GLN A 154 -0.29 -14.25 -17.66
CA GLN A 154 -1.44 -14.75 -18.42
C GLN A 154 -1.95 -16.05 -17.78
N LEU A 155 -3.17 -15.97 -17.27
CA LEU A 155 -3.86 -17.06 -16.60
C LEU A 155 -4.92 -17.65 -17.53
N PRO A 156 -4.76 -18.90 -18.01
CA PRO A 156 -5.79 -19.58 -18.79
C PRO A 156 -7.00 -19.96 -17.91
N LEU A 157 -8.15 -19.35 -18.16
CA LEU A 157 -9.32 -19.44 -17.28
C LEU A 157 -9.84 -20.88 -17.13
N ALA A 158 -9.97 -21.60 -18.25
CA ALA A 158 -10.56 -22.94 -18.25
C ALA A 158 -9.68 -23.99 -17.55
N SER A 159 -8.37 -23.99 -17.81
CA SER A 159 -7.46 -24.97 -17.20
C SER A 159 -7.24 -24.71 -15.71
N LEU A 160 -7.30 -23.44 -15.29
CA LEU A 160 -7.21 -23.05 -13.88
C LEU A 160 -8.56 -23.12 -13.15
N LYS A 161 -9.65 -23.45 -13.85
CA LYS A 161 -11.03 -23.40 -13.33
C LYS A 161 -11.36 -22.04 -12.69
N LEU A 162 -10.76 -20.98 -13.21
CA LEU A 162 -10.84 -19.63 -12.70
C LEU A 162 -12.02 -18.91 -13.37
N SER A 163 -13.02 -18.53 -12.57
CA SER A 163 -14.15 -17.72 -13.01
C SER A 163 -13.96 -16.29 -12.56
N ILE A 164 -13.97 -15.34 -13.50
CA ILE A 164 -13.69 -13.93 -13.24
C ILE A 164 -14.79 -13.06 -13.86
N THR A 165 -15.23 -12.08 -13.08
CA THR A 165 -16.23 -11.07 -13.48
C THR A 165 -15.63 -9.67 -13.37
N ALA A 166 -16.37 -8.65 -13.81
CA ALA A 166 -15.96 -7.26 -13.60
C ALA A 166 -15.94 -6.84 -12.11
N ALA A 167 -16.61 -7.61 -11.25
CA ALA A 167 -16.64 -7.36 -9.81
C ALA A 167 -15.41 -7.93 -9.09
N SER A 168 -14.78 -8.99 -9.65
CA SER A 168 -13.59 -9.62 -9.08
C SER A 168 -12.49 -8.59 -8.82
N LYS A 169 -11.77 -8.74 -7.70
CA LYS A 169 -10.78 -7.77 -7.22
C LYS A 169 -9.39 -8.36 -7.22
N ILE A 170 -8.40 -7.53 -7.55
CA ILE A 170 -6.98 -7.91 -7.58
C ILE A 170 -6.17 -6.99 -6.68
N VAL A 171 -5.23 -7.58 -5.94
CA VAL A 171 -4.15 -6.89 -5.24
C VAL A 171 -2.83 -7.50 -5.67
N PHE A 172 -1.89 -6.66 -6.10
CA PHE A 172 -0.52 -7.10 -6.38
C PHE A 172 0.32 -6.95 -5.14
N ALA A 173 1.29 -7.85 -4.97
CA ALA A 173 2.25 -7.76 -3.89
C ALA A 173 3.66 -8.15 -4.32
N GLY A 174 4.63 -7.55 -3.65
CA GLY A 174 6.03 -7.92 -3.73
C GLY A 174 6.51 -8.32 -2.35
N SER A 175 7.14 -9.50 -2.24
CA SER A 175 7.69 -9.99 -0.97
C SER A 175 9.20 -10.18 -1.03
N LYS A 176 9.90 -9.69 0.01
CA LYS A 176 11.34 -9.83 0.23
C LYS A 176 11.65 -9.69 1.72
N ASP A 177 12.47 -10.59 2.27
CA ASP A 177 12.97 -10.55 3.65
C ASP A 177 11.85 -10.32 4.69
N ASP A 178 10.77 -11.10 4.58
CA ASP A 178 9.54 -11.02 5.41
C ASP A 178 8.77 -9.68 5.33
N LYS A 179 9.12 -8.81 4.37
CA LYS A 179 8.38 -7.59 4.08
C LYS A 179 7.50 -7.78 2.86
N GLU A 180 6.24 -7.47 3.02
CA GLU A 180 5.26 -7.43 1.93
C GLU A 180 4.86 -5.99 1.63
N ASN A 181 4.95 -5.63 0.35
CA ASN A 181 4.40 -4.39 -0.16
C ASN A 181 3.22 -4.72 -1.06
N TYR A 182 2.15 -3.94 -0.94
CA TYR A 182 0.91 -4.16 -1.68
C TYR A 182 0.57 -2.97 -2.56
N SER A 183 -0.02 -3.24 -3.72
CA SER A 183 -0.64 -2.22 -4.56
C SER A 183 -1.98 -1.73 -3.98
N ALA A 184 -2.60 -0.77 -4.66
CA ALA A 184 -4.04 -0.52 -4.51
C ALA A 184 -4.86 -1.73 -4.97
N VAL A 185 -6.09 -1.85 -4.46
CA VAL A 185 -7.07 -2.84 -4.95
C VAL A 185 -7.68 -2.34 -6.25
N ILE A 186 -7.68 -3.17 -7.30
CA ILE A 186 -8.31 -2.85 -8.59
C ILE A 186 -9.40 -3.86 -8.94
N SER A 187 -10.33 -3.44 -9.81
CA SER A 187 -11.35 -4.33 -10.39
C SER A 187 -10.90 -4.82 -11.76
N VAL A 188 -11.37 -6.00 -12.15
CA VAL A 188 -11.06 -6.56 -13.47
C VAL A 188 -11.82 -5.81 -14.57
N ILE A 189 -11.12 -5.43 -15.63
CA ILE A 189 -11.69 -4.89 -16.86
C ILE A 189 -12.03 -6.07 -17.79
N ILE A 190 -13.26 -6.13 -18.29
CA ILE A 190 -13.67 -7.16 -19.26
C ILE A 190 -13.47 -6.64 -20.68
N ASN A 191 -12.63 -7.32 -21.46
CA ASN A 191 -12.43 -7.05 -22.87
C ASN A 191 -12.87 -8.26 -23.69
N ASN A 192 -13.99 -8.13 -24.41
CA ASN A 192 -14.55 -9.20 -25.24
C ASN A 192 -14.18 -9.06 -26.73
N SER A 193 -13.31 -8.09 -27.07
CA SER A 193 -12.89 -7.81 -28.45
C SER A 193 -11.86 -8.79 -28.98
#